data_AF-A0A1F3V5R9-F1
#
_entry.id   AF-A0A1F3V5R9-F1
#
_cell.length_a   1.000
_cell.length_b   1.000
_cell.length_c   1.000
_cell.angle_alpha   90.00
_cell.angle_beta   90.00
_cell.angle_gamma   90.00
#
_symmetry.space_group_name_H-M   'P 1'
#
loop_
_entity.id
_entity.type
_entity.pdbx_description
1 polymer ?
#
loop_
_entity_poly.entity_id
_entity_poly.type
_entity_poly.pdbx_seq_one_letter_code
_entity_poly.pdbx_strand_id
1 'polypeptide(L)'
;MANLPVKALGLGETNYPKNYSPEILEAFPNLNPDVDAWASFICTEFSSLCPKTGQPDFAKIFINYIADKKMIESKSLKLYLFSFRNHGDFHEDCVTKIAKDLTALISPKYLEVVGEFTPRGGIAIFPYVNYACSDKKYQDIKTKRQTDYAPGKYSLPLSKIY
;
A
#
# COMPACT_ATOMS: atom_id res chain seq x y z
N MET A 1 15.08 -5.86 -24.22
CA MET A 1 14.57 -5.29 -22.96
C MET A 1 13.22 -4.67 -23.28
N ALA A 2 12.13 -5.09 -22.62
CA ALA A 2 10.83 -4.48 -22.87
C ALA A 2 10.85 -3.03 -22.39
N ASN A 3 10.56 -2.07 -23.28
CA ASN A 3 10.41 -0.67 -22.93
C ASN A 3 9.14 -0.52 -22.10
N LEU A 4 9.27 -0.57 -20.77
CA LEU A 4 8.13 -0.36 -19.87
C LEU A 4 7.86 1.15 -19.81
N PRO A 5 6.61 1.61 -20.04
CA PRO A 5 6.26 3.02 -20.11
C PRO A 5 6.12 3.64 -18.70
N VAL A 6 7.15 3.54 -17.88
CA VAL A 6 7.21 4.07 -16.51
C VAL A 6 8.13 5.29 -16.52
N LYS A 7 7.66 6.43 -16.03
CA LYS A 7 8.46 7.68 -16.01
C LYS A 7 9.32 7.76 -14.77
N ALA A 8 8.87 7.19 -13.64
CA ALA A 8 9.63 7.20 -12.40
C ALA A 8 10.93 6.38 -12.53
N LEU A 9 10.89 5.23 -13.22
CA LEU A 9 12.07 4.40 -13.45
C LEU A 9 13.04 5.06 -14.45
N GLY A 10 14.31 5.21 -14.06
CA GLY A 10 15.40 5.50 -14.98
C GLY A 10 15.60 6.95 -15.44
N LEU A 11 14.80 7.92 -14.99
CA LEU A 11 14.97 9.34 -15.34
C LEU A 11 15.54 10.18 -14.17
N GLY A 12 16.63 10.91 -14.46
CA GLY A 12 17.11 12.15 -13.84
C GLY A 12 16.98 12.36 -12.31
N GLU A 13 16.89 13.63 -11.92
CA GLU A 13 16.63 14.04 -10.52
C GLU A 13 15.26 13.54 -10.05
N THR A 14 15.22 12.94 -8.86
CA THR A 14 13.98 12.47 -8.25
C THR A 14 13.33 13.62 -7.48
N ASN A 15 12.16 14.08 -7.93
CA ASN A 15 11.37 15.07 -7.21
C ASN A 15 10.51 14.38 -6.13
N TYR A 16 10.60 14.85 -4.89
CA TYR A 16 9.84 14.33 -3.77
C TYR A 16 8.60 15.22 -3.53
N PRO A 17 7.36 14.68 -3.67
CA PRO A 17 6.16 15.47 -3.46
C PRO A 17 6.07 15.94 -2.01
N LYS A 18 5.65 17.21 -1.83
CA LYS A 18 5.50 17.83 -0.51
C LYS A 18 4.11 17.65 0.09
N ASN A 19 3.12 17.36 -0.76
CA ASN A 19 1.72 17.15 -0.41
C ASN A 19 1.31 15.77 -0.91
N TYR A 20 0.16 15.27 -0.43
CA TYR A 20 -0.43 14.02 -0.91
C TYR A 20 -0.65 14.06 -2.43
N SER A 21 -0.06 13.09 -3.14
CA SER A 21 0.08 13.08 -4.61
C SER A 21 -0.20 11.68 -5.18
N PRO A 22 -1.47 11.23 -5.27
CA PRO A 22 -1.81 9.93 -5.84
C PRO A 22 -1.47 9.82 -7.33
N GLU A 23 -1.40 10.94 -8.06
CA GLU A 23 -1.08 11.01 -9.50
C GLU A 23 0.34 10.56 -9.85
N ILE A 24 1.24 10.46 -8.86
CA ILE A 24 2.60 9.97 -9.08
C ILE A 24 2.67 8.46 -9.23
N LEU A 25 1.61 7.73 -8.85
CA LEU A 25 1.55 6.29 -8.93
C LEU A 25 1.58 5.83 -10.39
N GLU A 26 2.46 4.86 -10.65
CA GLU A 26 2.62 4.26 -11.97
C GLU A 26 2.45 2.74 -11.89
N ALA A 27 2.00 2.17 -13.00
CA ALA A 27 1.82 0.74 -13.14
C ALA A 27 2.37 0.27 -14.48
N PHE A 28 2.79 -0.98 -14.52
CA PHE A 28 3.29 -1.62 -15.73
C PHE A 28 2.50 -2.90 -16.04
N PRO A 29 2.51 -3.39 -17.29
CA PRO A 29 1.77 -4.58 -17.67
C PRO A 29 2.21 -5.83 -16.89
N ASN A 30 1.25 -6.60 -16.38
CA ASN A 30 1.50 -7.95 -15.88
C ASN A 30 1.71 -8.89 -17.09
N LEU A 31 2.89 -9.50 -17.19
CA LEU A 31 3.22 -10.42 -18.28
C LEU A 31 2.68 -11.84 -18.08
N ASN A 32 2.19 -12.18 -16.87
CA ASN A 32 1.64 -13.50 -16.54
C ASN A 32 0.26 -13.37 -15.84
N PRO A 33 -0.77 -12.80 -16.51
CA PRO A 33 -2.08 -12.53 -15.90
C PRO A 33 -2.90 -13.78 -15.58
N ASP A 34 -2.56 -14.92 -16.19
CA ASP A 34 -3.15 -16.24 -15.96
C ASP A 34 -2.70 -16.87 -14.62
N VAL A 35 -1.60 -16.39 -14.04
CA VAL A 35 -1.07 -16.86 -12.75
C VAL A 35 -1.50 -15.93 -11.63
N ASP A 36 -2.06 -16.50 -10.56
CA ASP A 36 -2.35 -15.75 -9.33
C ASP A 36 -1.09 -15.59 -8.47
N ALA A 37 -0.14 -14.81 -9.01
CA ALA A 37 1.08 -14.45 -8.31
C ALA A 37 0.79 -13.45 -7.19
N TRP A 38 1.19 -13.81 -5.97
CA TRP A 38 1.07 -12.94 -4.80
C TRP A 38 2.31 -12.06 -4.68
N ALA A 39 2.12 -10.74 -4.65
CA ALA A 39 3.19 -9.78 -4.40
C ALA A 39 2.97 -9.08 -3.06
N SER A 40 4.07 -8.90 -2.31
CA SER A 40 4.06 -8.30 -0.97
C SER A 40 5.09 -7.17 -0.91
N PHE A 41 4.64 -5.96 -0.58
CA PHE A 41 5.50 -4.84 -0.23
C PHE A 41 5.45 -4.57 1.26
N ILE A 42 6.62 -4.54 1.88
CA ILE A 42 6.78 -4.21 3.29
C ILE A 42 7.42 -2.83 3.36
N CYS A 43 6.60 -1.82 3.60
CA CYS A 43 7.02 -0.42 3.57
C CYS A 43 7.30 0.02 5.01
N THR A 44 8.56 -0.04 5.41
CA THR A 44 9.00 0.21 6.80
C THR A 44 9.18 1.69 7.16
N GLU A 45 9.06 2.58 6.18
CA GLU A 45 9.39 4.00 6.30
C GLU A 45 8.18 4.94 6.14
N PHE A 46 6.97 4.44 6.35
CA PHE A 46 5.78 5.28 6.23
C PHE A 46 5.67 6.27 7.40
N SER A 47 5.33 7.52 7.07
CA SER A 47 5.02 8.55 8.05
C SER A 47 3.99 9.52 7.49
N SER A 48 3.13 10.04 8.38
CA SER A 48 2.15 11.09 8.10
C SER A 48 2.04 12.04 9.29
N LEU A 49 1.13 13.02 9.24
CA LEU A 49 0.86 13.92 10.37
C LEU A 49 -0.50 13.62 11.01
N CYS A 50 -0.58 13.75 12.33
CA CYS A 50 -1.85 13.78 13.02
C CYS A 50 -2.60 15.08 12.65
N PRO A 51 -3.84 15.03 12.13
CA PRO A 51 -4.56 16.20 11.63
C PRO A 51 -4.93 17.21 12.73
N LYS A 52 -4.89 16.79 14.01
CA LYS A 52 -5.22 17.66 15.15
C LYS A 52 -4.00 18.33 15.77
N THR A 53 -2.90 17.60 15.91
CA THR A 53 -1.73 18.06 16.67
C THR A 53 -0.53 18.41 15.79
N GLY A 54 -0.54 18.01 14.51
CA GLY A 54 0.59 18.19 13.59
C GLY A 54 1.82 17.33 13.94
N GLN A 55 1.73 16.48 14.96
CA GLN A 55 2.82 15.57 15.33
C GLN A 55 2.94 14.45 14.30
N PRO A 56 4.17 13.99 13.99
CA PRO A 56 4.39 12.91 13.04
C PRO A 56 3.96 11.56 13.60
N ASP A 57 3.28 10.79 12.76
CA ASP A 57 2.95 9.39 12.94
C ASP A 57 3.89 8.52 12.13
N PHE A 58 4.22 7.35 12.66
CA PHE A 58 5.08 6.38 11.99
C PHE A 58 4.36 5.03 11.92
N ALA A 59 4.50 4.34 10.79
CA ALA A 59 3.94 3.01 10.63
C ALA A 59 4.79 2.14 9.73
N LYS A 60 4.58 0.84 9.86
CA LYS A 60 4.85 -0.10 8.76
C LYS A 60 3.57 -0.28 7.96
N ILE A 61 3.67 -0.19 6.64
CA ILE A 61 2.56 -0.48 5.74
C ILE A 61 2.88 -1.78 4.99
N PHE A 62 2.01 -2.77 5.13
CA PHE A 62 2.08 -4.02 4.38
C PHE A 62 1.04 -3.96 3.27
N ILE A 63 1.48 -4.12 2.03
CA ILE A 63 0.60 -4.17 0.86
C ILE A 63 0.75 -5.54 0.23
N ASN A 64 -0.33 -6.30 0.20
CA ASN A 64 -0.37 -7.61 -0.44
C ASN A 64 -1.39 -7.56 -1.57
N TYR A 65 -1.04 -8.05 -2.75
CA TYR A 65 -1.98 -8.05 -3.87
C TYR A 65 -1.75 -9.19 -4.85
N ILE A 66 -2.82 -9.54 -5.57
CA ILE A 66 -2.82 -10.40 -6.75
C ILE A 66 -3.19 -9.50 -7.94
N ALA A 67 -2.23 -9.32 -8.84
CA ALA A 67 -2.41 -8.48 -10.02
C ALA A 67 -3.45 -9.07 -10.98
N ASP A 68 -4.18 -8.20 -11.69
CA ASP A 68 -4.83 -8.58 -12.93
C ASP A 68 -3.88 -8.23 -14.10
N LYS A 69 -4.22 -7.23 -14.91
CA LYS A 69 -3.43 -6.82 -16.09
C LYS A 69 -2.28 -5.87 -15.79
N LYS A 70 -2.25 -5.27 -14.60
CA LYS A 70 -1.29 -4.24 -14.20
C LYS A 70 -0.65 -4.57 -12.86
N MET A 71 0.63 -4.23 -12.71
CA MET A 71 1.41 -4.34 -11.49
C MET A 71 1.87 -2.96 -11.04
N ILE A 72 1.96 -2.76 -9.72
CA ILE A 72 2.41 -1.50 -9.12
C ILE A 72 3.91 -1.35 -9.36
N GLU A 73 4.34 -0.17 -9.81
CA GLU A 73 5.77 0.14 -9.93
C GLU A 73 6.32 0.66 -8.59
N SER A 74 7.41 0.05 -8.10
CA SER A 74 7.87 0.23 -6.72
C SER A 74 8.47 1.59 -6.43
N LYS A 75 9.13 2.25 -7.39
CA LYS A 75 9.66 3.62 -7.20
C LYS A 75 8.52 4.63 -7.07
N SER A 76 7.50 4.53 -7.92
CA SER A 76 6.31 5.38 -7.86
C SER A 76 5.54 5.18 -6.54
N LEU A 77 5.42 3.93 -6.08
CA LEU A 77 4.83 3.59 -4.77
C LEU A 77 5.61 4.25 -3.63
N LYS A 78 6.94 4.19 -3.64
CA LYS A 78 7.78 4.87 -2.64
C LYS A 78 7.50 6.37 -2.60
N LEU A 79 7.50 7.04 -3.75
CA LEU A 79 7.26 8.48 -3.83
C LEU A 79 5.83 8.85 -3.39
N TYR A 80 4.86 8.02 -3.74
CA TYR A 80 3.48 8.13 -3.28
C TYR A 80 3.39 8.01 -1.75
N LEU A 81 4.01 7.02 -1.12
CA LEU A 81 4.01 6.90 0.34
C LEU A 81 4.72 8.08 1.02
N PHE A 82 5.79 8.61 0.42
CA PHE A 82 6.47 9.80 0.94
C PHE A 82 5.62 11.07 0.83
N SER A 83 4.67 11.10 -0.11
CA SER A 83 3.73 12.22 -0.26
C SER A 83 2.83 12.41 0.98
N PHE A 84 2.69 11.38 1.82
CA PHE A 84 1.95 11.46 3.09
C PHE A 84 2.72 12.18 4.20
N ARG A 85 4.04 12.36 4.08
CA ARG A 85 4.90 12.81 5.18
C ARG A 85 4.46 14.10 5.86
N ASN A 86 3.92 15.04 5.08
CA ASN A 86 3.38 16.32 5.58
C ASN A 86 1.85 16.41 5.46
N HIS A 87 1.18 15.30 5.13
CA HIS A 87 -0.26 15.23 4.98
C HIS A 87 -0.91 14.83 6.31
N GLY A 88 -1.93 15.58 6.71
CA GLY A 88 -2.69 15.33 7.93
C GLY A 88 -3.83 14.36 7.69
N ASP A 89 -3.80 13.19 8.35
CA ASP A 89 -4.91 12.22 8.27
C ASP A 89 -4.95 11.28 9.49
N PHE A 90 -6.13 10.71 9.77
CA PHE A 90 -6.22 9.61 10.71
C PHE A 90 -5.56 8.34 10.15
N HIS A 91 -5.16 7.42 11.03
CA HIS A 91 -4.42 6.22 10.63
C HIS A 91 -5.27 5.32 9.72
N GLU A 92 -6.55 5.20 10.05
CA GLU A 92 -7.56 4.46 9.29
C GLU A 92 -7.79 5.06 7.90
N ASP A 93 -7.82 6.39 7.82
CA ASP A 93 -8.00 7.12 6.56
C ASP A 93 -6.76 6.99 5.67
N CYS A 94 -5.55 7.05 6.23
CA CYS A 94 -4.30 6.79 5.49
C CYS A 94 -4.35 5.40 4.81
N VAL A 95 -4.63 4.34 5.59
CA VAL A 95 -4.67 2.97 5.08
C VAL A 95 -5.79 2.79 4.04
N THR A 96 -6.95 3.40 4.28
CA THR A 96 -8.07 3.37 3.34
C THR A 96 -7.74 4.07 2.01
N LYS A 97 -7.06 5.23 2.06
CA LYS A 97 -6.61 5.97 0.86
C LYS A 97 -5.62 5.15 0.06
N ILE A 98 -4.60 4.59 0.71
CA ILE A 98 -3.62 3.70 0.06
C ILE A 98 -4.33 2.55 -0.64
N ALA A 99 -5.27 1.86 0.02
CA ALA A 99 -6.01 0.77 -0.59
C ALA A 99 -6.84 1.22 -1.81
N LYS A 100 -7.52 2.37 -1.71
CA LYS A 100 -8.37 2.92 -2.79
C LYS A 100 -7.54 3.36 -3.99
N ASP A 101 -6.45 4.09 -3.78
CA ASP A 101 -5.62 4.62 -4.87
C ASP A 101 -4.92 3.50 -5.63
N LEU A 102 -4.40 2.49 -4.92
CA LEU A 102 -3.80 1.33 -5.57
C LEU A 102 -4.84 0.48 -6.29
N THR A 103 -6.04 0.33 -5.73
CA THR A 103 -7.15 -0.36 -6.41
C THR A 103 -7.55 0.37 -7.70
N ALA A 104 -7.64 1.71 -7.66
CA ALA A 104 -7.95 2.52 -8.82
C ALA A 104 -6.85 2.46 -9.89
N LEU A 105 -5.59 2.40 -9.47
CA LEU A 105 -4.43 2.31 -10.37
C LEU A 105 -4.40 1.01 -11.17
N ILE A 106 -4.57 -0.14 -10.50
CA ILE A 106 -4.30 -1.45 -11.11
C ILE A 106 -5.51 -2.37 -11.26
N SER A 107 -6.67 -2.05 -10.66
CA SER A 107 -7.87 -2.90 -10.64
C SER A 107 -7.53 -4.38 -10.37
N PRO A 108 -6.93 -4.69 -9.20
CA PRO A 108 -6.35 -6.00 -8.94
C PRO A 108 -7.44 -7.06 -8.77
N LYS A 109 -7.06 -8.35 -8.87
CA LYS A 109 -7.97 -9.44 -8.50
C LYS A 109 -8.23 -9.43 -6.98
N TYR A 110 -7.17 -9.17 -6.21
CA TYR A 110 -7.21 -9.01 -4.76
C TYR A 110 -6.17 -7.97 -4.31
N LEU A 111 -6.48 -7.17 -3.29
CA LEU A 111 -5.53 -6.26 -2.64
C LEU A 111 -5.89 -6.10 -1.16
N GLU A 112 -4.88 -5.97 -0.32
CA GLU A 112 -5.04 -5.58 1.07
C GLU A 112 -3.90 -4.66 1.52
N VAL A 113 -4.22 -3.84 2.51
CA VAL A 113 -3.29 -2.92 3.16
C VAL A 113 -3.46 -3.05 4.66
N VAL A 114 -2.36 -3.33 5.36
CA VAL A 114 -2.28 -3.30 6.84
C VAL A 114 -1.37 -2.15 7.23
N GLY A 115 -1.82 -1.28 8.13
CA GLY A 115 -0.96 -0.30 8.78
C GLY A 115 -0.67 -0.71 10.21
N GLU A 116 0.60 -0.87 10.58
CA GLU A 116 1.03 -1.07 11.96
C GLU A 116 1.66 0.23 12.49
N PHE A 117 0.84 1.10 13.07
CA PHE A 117 1.27 2.41 13.58
C PHE A 117 1.93 2.31 14.96
N THR A 118 2.95 3.12 15.21
CA THR A 118 3.60 3.21 16.52
C THR A 118 2.63 3.77 17.57
N PRO A 119 2.70 3.33 18.84
CA PRO A 119 1.74 3.78 19.86
C PRO A 119 1.81 5.28 20.17
N ARG A 120 0.66 5.88 20.47
CA ARG A 120 0.53 7.20 21.11
C ARG A 120 -0.25 7.06 22.41
N GLY A 121 0.26 7.67 23.49
CA GLY A 121 -0.36 7.53 24.81
C GLY A 121 -0.48 6.07 25.27
N GLY A 122 0.43 5.20 24.83
CA GLY A 122 0.40 3.76 25.12
C GLY A 122 -0.57 2.93 24.26
N ILE A 123 -1.23 3.53 23.26
CA ILE A 123 -2.23 2.85 22.41
C ILE A 123 -1.73 2.82 20.97
N ALA A 124 -1.65 1.62 20.39
CA ALA A 124 -1.37 1.40 18.97
C ALA A 124 -2.67 1.12 18.21
N ILE A 125 -2.74 1.59 16.95
CA ILE A 125 -3.90 1.41 16.08
C ILE A 125 -3.42 0.71 14.81
N PHE A 126 -3.99 -0.45 14.50
CA PHE A 126 -3.58 -1.25 13.34
C PHE A 126 -4.72 -1.42 12.31
N PRO A 127 -4.99 -0.42 11.46
CA PRO A 127 -6.05 -0.50 10.47
C PRO A 127 -5.72 -1.54 9.39
N TYR A 128 -6.77 -2.20 8.90
CA TYR A 128 -6.70 -3.15 7.80
C TYR A 128 -7.86 -2.94 6.85
N VAL A 129 -7.54 -2.86 5.56
CA VAL A 129 -8.51 -2.68 4.49
C VAL A 129 -8.18 -3.66 3.37
N ASN A 130 -9.20 -4.31 2.82
CA ASN A 130 -9.04 -5.17 1.64
C ASN A 130 -10.07 -4.92 0.55
N TYR A 131 -9.73 -5.40 -0.64
CA TYR A 131 -10.50 -5.31 -1.86
C TYR A 131 -10.38 -6.63 -2.64
N ALA A 132 -11.43 -6.98 -3.37
CA ALA A 132 -11.42 -8.05 -4.36
C ALA A 132 -12.31 -7.67 -5.53
N CYS A 133 -11.96 -8.15 -6.73
CA CYS A 133 -12.83 -8.06 -7.90
C CYS A 133 -14.07 -8.94 -7.73
N SER A 134 -15.07 -8.81 -8.61
CA SER A 134 -16.36 -9.49 -8.49
C SER A 134 -16.33 -11.02 -8.64
N ASP A 135 -15.20 -11.59 -9.07
CA ASP A 135 -15.05 -13.04 -9.16
C ASP A 135 -15.12 -13.68 -7.76
N LYS A 136 -15.97 -14.73 -7.66
CA LYS A 136 -16.27 -15.42 -6.41
C LYS A 136 -15.01 -15.89 -5.68
N LYS A 137 -14.00 -16.38 -6.40
CA LYS A 137 -12.75 -16.86 -5.81
C LYS A 137 -12.08 -15.78 -4.95
N TYR A 138 -11.97 -14.55 -5.45
CA TYR A 138 -11.32 -13.47 -4.71
C TYR A 138 -12.25 -12.84 -3.67
N GLN A 139 -13.58 -12.87 -3.86
CA GLN A 139 -14.53 -12.51 -2.81
C GLN A 139 -14.46 -13.46 -1.62
N ASP A 140 -14.25 -14.76 -1.86
CA ASP A 140 -14.06 -15.76 -0.80
C ASP A 140 -12.75 -15.46 -0.03
N ILE A 141 -11.65 -15.13 -0.74
CA ILE A 141 -10.38 -14.69 -0.12
C ILE A 141 -10.61 -13.44 0.73
N LYS A 142 -11.30 -12.42 0.18
CA LYS A 142 -11.60 -11.17 0.89
C LYS A 142 -12.36 -11.43 2.18
N THR A 143 -13.44 -12.19 2.10
CA THR A 143 -14.30 -12.52 3.25
C THR A 143 -13.51 -13.28 4.29
N LYS A 144 -12.82 -14.36 3.88
CA LYS A 144 -11.99 -15.15 4.78
C LYS A 144 -10.96 -14.30 5.49
N ARG A 145 -10.18 -13.50 4.74
CA ARG A 145 -9.12 -12.68 5.32
C ARG A 145 -9.66 -11.57 6.22
N GLN A 146 -10.82 -11.01 5.91
CA GLN A 146 -11.51 -10.03 6.75
C GLN A 146 -11.95 -10.64 8.09
N THR A 147 -12.59 -11.81 8.07
CA THR A 147 -13.03 -12.51 9.30
C THR A 147 -11.84 -12.98 10.13
N ASP A 148 -10.76 -13.38 9.45
CA ASP A 148 -9.58 -13.95 10.08
C ASP A 148 -8.60 -12.89 10.60
N TYR A 149 -8.75 -11.61 10.24
CA TYR A 149 -7.75 -10.59 10.54
C TYR A 149 -7.59 -10.37 12.05
N ALA A 150 -6.33 -10.32 12.46
CA ALA A 150 -5.90 -9.84 13.76
C ALA A 150 -4.53 -9.16 13.58
N PRO A 151 -4.19 -8.16 14.42
CA PRO A 151 -2.82 -7.65 14.56
C PRO A 151 -1.75 -8.75 14.45
N GLY A 152 -0.77 -8.59 13.55
CA GLY A 152 0.33 -9.55 13.39
C GLY A 152 0.09 -10.69 12.39
N LYS A 153 -1.14 -10.94 11.92
CA LYS A 153 -1.46 -12.13 11.11
C LYS A 153 -0.98 -12.07 9.65
N TYR A 154 -1.01 -10.88 9.06
CA TYR A 154 -0.62 -10.64 7.66
C TYR A 154 0.56 -9.67 7.54
N SER A 155 1.24 -9.45 8.65
CA SER A 155 2.50 -8.75 8.72
C SER A 155 3.65 -9.73 8.94
N LEU A 156 4.85 -9.25 8.67
CA LEU A 156 6.08 -10.00 8.85
C LEU A 156 6.76 -9.53 10.15
N PRO A 157 7.20 -10.44 11.04
CA PRO A 157 7.95 -10.04 12.23
C PRO A 157 9.19 -9.21 11.87
N LEU A 158 9.44 -8.13 12.61
CA LEU A 158 10.54 -7.19 12.36
C LEU A 158 11.92 -7.88 12.31
N SER A 159 12.13 -8.90 13.13
CA SER A 159 13.37 -9.69 13.19
C SER A 159 13.68 -10.49 11.93
N LYS A 160 12.79 -10.48 10.94
CA LYS A 160 12.96 -11.17 9.66
C LYS A 160 13.16 -10.21 8.48
N ILE A 161 13.13 -8.89 8.71
CA ILE A 161 13.35 -7.88 7.67
C ILE A 161 14.80 -7.38 7.70
N TYR A 162 15.46 -7.41 8.86
CA TYR A 162 16.85 -7.03 9.09
C TYR A 162 17.65 -8.18 9.69
#